data_AF-A0A087DRN6-F1
#
_entry.id   AF-A0A087DRN6-F1
#
_cell.length_a   1.000
_cell.length_b   1.000
_cell.length_c   1.000
_cell.angle_alpha   90.00
_cell.angle_beta   90.00
_cell.angle_gamma   90.00
#
_symmetry.space_group_name_H-M   'P 1'
#
loop_
_entity.id
_entity.type
_entity.pdbx_description
1 polymer ?
#
loop_
_entity_poly.entity_id
_entity_poly.type
_entity_poly.pdbx_seq_one_letter_code
_entity_poly.pdbx_strand_id
1 'polypeptide(L)'
;MSNYQSSEIKLINTSLIDPHPDNPRKQIGDVTDLANSIKANGLLSPLSVVPNGKRYRVIAGHRRLQACKQAGTGAVPCFVLDLTPLQQLEAMVTENCQREQLTVLEEADAIQGMLDLGATTADVAHRLGRSADYVRDRVKAASITADVRQARDDFDQLTIGQLIAISRYDGQPDRQERLTRAAGTSNFDYLLTSFERDDKLAAWFDAVAQKLESGTTGLNVIPDPENTFSDPEWRFSYAVYAGKCIVEDTIEEILEDDPAAVSIHQANKQIYLWDKRDKAAEDAENARIDAERAATEAERHALAEYAATSYGRRAAWLHANLHGIKYAKLVEATARLGLLQIIDPDPQGYTHPLTTWNNTACASEQFATISGIDSERALAELRHHLDEPDWAVWAVQILAARIEWFIDPEDWTTVNDTSRRIPGYYLILQDLGYEPSDDETEHLDQLVAAITEADQPEEDEEEDE
;
A
#
# COMPACT_ATOMS: atom_id res chain seq x y z
N MET A 1 -8.75 10.95 -60.18
CA MET A 1 -10.16 10.96 -60.61
C MET A 1 -10.68 9.53 -60.48
N SER A 2 -11.77 9.29 -59.75
CA SER A 2 -12.23 7.92 -59.46
C SER A 2 -12.81 7.27 -60.72
N ASN A 3 -12.32 6.08 -61.09
CA ASN A 3 -12.60 5.33 -62.33
C ASN A 3 -14.04 4.79 -62.48
N TYR A 4 -14.99 5.22 -61.64
CA TYR A 4 -16.33 4.62 -61.56
C TYR A 4 -17.48 5.52 -62.00
N GLN A 5 -17.22 6.75 -62.46
CA GLN A 5 -18.30 7.65 -62.86
C GLN A 5 -18.92 7.24 -64.20
N SER A 6 -20.16 6.74 -64.16
CA SER A 6 -21.07 6.90 -65.28
C SER A 6 -21.47 8.37 -65.36
N SER A 7 -21.17 9.05 -66.45
CA SER A 7 -21.39 10.49 -66.67
C SER A 7 -22.87 10.89 -66.75
N GLU A 8 -23.80 9.96 -66.56
CA GLU A 8 -25.24 10.16 -66.76
C GLU A 8 -25.97 10.29 -65.41
N ILE A 9 -26.56 11.47 -65.14
CA ILE A 9 -27.40 11.72 -63.98
C ILE A 9 -28.83 11.23 -64.29
N LYS A 10 -29.36 10.32 -63.46
CA LYS A 10 -30.74 9.80 -63.58
C LYS A 10 -31.61 10.32 -62.44
N LEU A 11 -32.84 10.72 -62.76
CA LEU A 11 -33.86 11.07 -61.77
C LEU A 11 -34.51 9.79 -61.25
N ILE A 12 -34.29 9.48 -59.97
CA ILE A 12 -34.82 8.27 -59.33
C ILE A 12 -35.77 8.68 -58.22
N ASN A 13 -36.92 7.99 -58.12
CA ASN A 13 -37.88 8.25 -57.07
C ASN A 13 -37.28 7.87 -55.70
N THR A 14 -37.39 8.75 -54.70
CA THR A 14 -36.81 8.53 -53.36
C THR A 14 -37.35 7.27 -52.66
N SER A 15 -38.59 6.85 -53.00
CA SER A 15 -39.20 5.61 -52.52
C SER A 15 -38.54 4.33 -53.04
N LEU A 16 -37.72 4.42 -54.10
CA LEU A 16 -36.97 3.31 -54.68
C LEU A 16 -35.52 3.24 -54.18
N ILE A 17 -35.09 4.21 -53.34
CA ILE A 17 -33.73 4.29 -52.82
C ILE A 17 -33.72 3.93 -51.33
N ASP A 18 -32.94 2.92 -50.98
CA ASP A 18 -32.74 2.43 -49.62
C ASP A 18 -31.38 2.85 -49.06
N PRO A 19 -31.26 3.03 -47.73
CA PRO A 19 -29.96 3.12 -47.08
C PRO A 19 -29.17 1.83 -47.32
N HIS A 20 -27.84 1.93 -47.44
CA HIS A 20 -27.00 0.74 -47.49
C HIS A 20 -26.97 0.07 -46.10
N PRO A 21 -27.18 -1.26 -45.99
CA PRO A 21 -27.15 -1.95 -44.69
C PRO A 21 -25.77 -1.83 -44.01
N ASP A 22 -24.70 -1.92 -44.79
CA ASP A 22 -23.31 -1.86 -44.31
C ASP A 22 -22.72 -0.44 -44.32
N ASN A 23 -23.55 0.60 -44.17
CA ASN A 23 -23.06 1.97 -44.08
C ASN A 23 -22.19 2.11 -42.82
N PRO A 24 -20.90 2.48 -42.93
CA PRO A 24 -19.99 2.54 -41.78
C PRO A 24 -20.42 3.56 -40.73
N ARG A 25 -21.11 4.63 -41.15
CA ARG A 25 -21.66 5.64 -40.24
C ARG A 25 -23.03 5.20 -39.72
N LYS A 26 -23.11 4.80 -38.45
CA LYS A 26 -24.36 4.30 -37.84
C LYS A 26 -25.30 5.44 -37.44
N GLN A 27 -24.76 6.57 -36.97
CA GLN A 27 -25.55 7.74 -36.57
C GLN A 27 -25.50 8.88 -37.61
N ILE A 28 -26.62 9.13 -38.28
CA ILE A 28 -26.76 10.13 -39.36
C ILE A 28 -26.99 11.56 -38.81
N GLY A 29 -27.44 11.68 -37.56
CA GLY A 29 -27.75 12.94 -36.87
C GLY A 29 -29.06 13.60 -37.33
N ASP A 30 -29.34 14.80 -36.83
CA ASP A 30 -30.49 15.59 -37.29
C ASP A 30 -30.27 16.10 -38.73
N VAL A 31 -31.32 16.02 -39.53
CA VAL A 31 -31.36 16.43 -40.93
C VAL A 31 -32.47 17.45 -41.22
N THR A 32 -33.12 18.00 -40.19
CA THR A 32 -34.27 18.92 -40.31
C THR A 32 -33.93 20.18 -41.11
N ASP A 33 -32.80 20.84 -40.80
CA ASP A 33 -32.37 22.03 -41.54
C ASP A 33 -32.02 21.70 -43.00
N LEU A 34 -31.39 20.54 -43.22
CA LEU A 34 -31.08 20.05 -44.56
C LEU A 34 -32.36 19.74 -45.35
N ALA A 35 -33.38 19.17 -44.70
CA ALA A 35 -34.69 18.90 -45.29
C ALA A 35 -35.41 20.21 -45.66
N ASN A 36 -35.40 21.21 -44.78
CA ASN A 36 -35.96 22.53 -45.05
C ASN A 36 -35.26 23.22 -46.24
N SER A 37 -33.92 23.14 -46.30
CA SER A 37 -33.14 23.67 -47.42
C SER A 37 -33.44 22.94 -48.73
N ILE A 38 -33.55 21.61 -48.71
CA ILE A 38 -33.91 20.80 -49.88
C ILE A 38 -35.33 21.11 -50.35
N LYS A 39 -36.26 21.39 -49.43
CA LYS A 39 -37.63 21.80 -49.78
C LYS A 39 -37.68 23.17 -50.46
N ALA A 40 -36.81 24.10 -50.08
CA ALA A 40 -36.73 25.44 -50.66
C ALA A 40 -35.95 25.48 -51.99
N ASN A 41 -34.81 24.78 -52.06
CA ASN A 41 -33.82 24.94 -53.14
C ASN A 41 -33.63 23.69 -54.01
N GLY A 42 -34.28 22.57 -53.65
CA GLY A 42 -34.03 21.27 -54.27
C GLY A 42 -32.70 20.64 -53.83
N LEU A 43 -32.42 19.44 -54.36
CA LEU A 43 -31.16 18.74 -54.09
C LEU A 43 -30.07 19.23 -55.06
N LEU A 44 -29.11 20.02 -54.56
CA LEU A 44 -28.04 20.61 -55.37
C LEU A 44 -26.97 19.61 -55.80
N SER A 45 -26.64 18.64 -54.94
CA SER A 45 -25.62 17.63 -55.22
C SER A 45 -26.28 16.26 -55.40
N PRO A 46 -26.08 15.58 -56.54
CA PRO A 46 -26.65 14.26 -56.79
C PRO A 46 -26.23 13.21 -55.74
N LEU A 47 -27.08 12.21 -55.52
CA LEU A 47 -26.74 11.03 -54.71
C LEU A 47 -25.94 10.02 -55.56
N SER A 48 -25.06 9.24 -54.95
CA SER A 48 -24.44 8.09 -55.62
C SER A 48 -25.14 6.83 -55.18
N VAL A 49 -25.68 6.05 -56.12
CA VAL A 49 -26.46 4.83 -55.83
C VAL A 49 -25.96 3.65 -56.65
N VAL A 50 -26.19 2.44 -56.15
CA VAL A 50 -25.95 1.18 -56.86
C VAL A 50 -27.27 0.42 -57.08
N PRO A 51 -27.44 -0.28 -58.21
CA PRO A 51 -28.61 -1.14 -58.43
C PRO A 51 -28.72 -2.26 -57.39
N ASN A 52 -29.94 -2.53 -56.92
CA ASN A 52 -30.28 -3.65 -56.06
C ASN A 52 -31.64 -4.25 -56.50
N GLY A 53 -31.59 -5.10 -57.53
CA GLY A 53 -32.78 -5.64 -58.18
C GLY A 53 -33.61 -4.53 -58.85
N LYS A 54 -34.85 -4.33 -58.38
CA LYS A 54 -35.75 -3.25 -58.86
C LYS A 54 -35.59 -1.92 -58.09
N ARG A 55 -34.71 -1.89 -57.10
CA ARG A 55 -34.47 -0.77 -56.19
C ARG A 55 -33.01 -0.33 -56.28
N TYR A 56 -32.64 0.70 -55.53
CA TYR A 56 -31.28 1.23 -55.46
C TYR A 56 -30.83 1.34 -54.01
N ARG A 57 -29.54 1.19 -53.76
CA ARG A 57 -28.92 1.49 -52.44
C ARG A 57 -28.04 2.72 -52.57
N VAL A 58 -28.14 3.63 -51.62
CA VAL A 58 -27.26 4.82 -51.59
C VAL A 58 -25.87 4.43 -51.10
N ILE A 59 -24.83 4.84 -51.82
CA ILE A 59 -23.41 4.68 -51.43
C ILE A 59 -22.91 6.00 -50.84
N ALA A 60 -23.22 7.13 -51.48
CA ALA A 60 -22.82 8.44 -50.98
C ALA A 60 -24.03 9.38 -50.89
N GLY A 61 -24.14 10.10 -49.76
CA GLY A 61 -25.25 11.01 -49.48
C GLY A 61 -26.37 10.44 -48.61
N HIS A 62 -26.08 9.51 -47.70
CA HIS A 62 -27.04 8.97 -46.74
C HIS A 62 -27.85 10.05 -45.99
N ARG A 63 -27.17 11.10 -45.46
CA ARG A 63 -27.84 12.28 -44.84
C ARG A 63 -28.81 12.99 -45.79
N ARG A 64 -28.39 13.16 -47.06
CA ARG A 64 -29.20 13.82 -48.10
C ARG A 64 -30.41 12.97 -48.47
N LEU A 65 -30.27 11.65 -48.57
CA LEU A 65 -31.39 10.74 -48.81
C LEU A 65 -32.45 10.85 -47.70
N GLN A 66 -32.01 10.84 -46.43
CA GLN A 66 -32.92 10.99 -45.30
C GLN A 66 -33.63 12.34 -45.32
N ALA A 67 -32.89 13.43 -45.57
CA ALA A 67 -33.44 14.77 -45.70
C ALA A 67 -34.43 14.89 -46.88
N CYS A 68 -34.14 14.27 -48.02
CA CYS A 68 -35.05 14.19 -49.17
C CYS A 68 -36.36 13.46 -48.82
N LYS A 69 -36.27 12.33 -48.11
CA LYS A 69 -37.45 11.59 -47.63
C LYS A 69 -38.28 12.44 -46.66
N GLN A 70 -37.64 13.16 -45.73
CA GLN A 70 -38.31 14.07 -44.79
C GLN A 70 -38.95 15.28 -45.49
N ALA A 71 -38.30 15.82 -46.52
CA ALA A 71 -38.81 16.93 -47.33
C ALA A 71 -39.96 16.51 -48.28
N GLY A 72 -40.18 15.20 -48.48
CA GLY A 72 -41.20 14.67 -49.39
C GLY A 72 -40.84 14.83 -50.87
N THR A 73 -39.55 14.88 -51.23
CA THR A 73 -39.14 15.01 -52.63
C THR A 73 -39.45 13.74 -53.43
N GLY A 74 -40.11 13.90 -54.58
CA GLY A 74 -40.51 12.79 -55.45
C GLY A 74 -39.33 12.10 -56.12
N ALA A 75 -38.69 12.77 -57.09
CA ALA A 75 -37.52 12.26 -57.80
C ALA A 75 -36.28 13.12 -57.52
N VAL A 76 -35.12 12.48 -57.33
CA VAL A 76 -33.86 13.14 -57.00
C VAL A 76 -32.76 12.75 -58.00
N PRO A 77 -31.85 13.67 -58.35
CA PRO A 77 -30.74 13.38 -59.26
C PRO A 77 -29.75 12.39 -58.60
N CYS A 78 -29.42 11.32 -59.32
CA CYS A 78 -28.54 10.26 -58.85
C CYS A 78 -27.51 9.85 -59.92
N PHE A 79 -26.28 9.59 -59.50
CA PHE A 79 -25.30 8.81 -60.27
C PHE A 79 -25.53 7.33 -59.99
N VAL A 80 -25.80 6.54 -61.03
CA VAL A 80 -25.91 5.08 -60.91
C VAL A 80 -24.55 4.46 -61.19
N LEU A 81 -23.94 3.90 -60.15
CA LEU A 81 -22.63 3.27 -60.19
C LEU A 81 -22.79 1.74 -60.29
N ASP A 82 -21.84 1.10 -60.96
CA ASP A 82 -21.70 -0.36 -60.98
C ASP A 82 -20.47 -0.74 -60.16
N LEU A 83 -20.71 -1.22 -58.93
CA LEU A 83 -19.67 -1.50 -57.95
C LEU A 83 -19.91 -2.88 -57.32
N THR A 84 -18.84 -3.66 -57.16
CA THR A 84 -18.87 -4.90 -56.36
C THR A 84 -19.09 -4.58 -54.87
N PRO A 85 -19.53 -5.53 -54.02
CA PRO A 85 -19.73 -5.29 -52.59
C PRO A 85 -18.51 -4.69 -51.89
N LEU A 86 -17.30 -5.17 -52.22
CA LEU A 86 -16.05 -4.62 -51.68
C LEU A 86 -15.82 -3.16 -52.11
N GLN A 87 -16.06 -2.85 -53.39
CA GLN A 87 -15.94 -1.47 -53.91
C GLN A 87 -17.01 -0.54 -53.34
N GLN A 88 -18.21 -1.06 -53.04
CA GLN A 88 -19.26 -0.30 -52.37
C GLN A 88 -18.80 0.12 -50.97
N LEU A 89 -18.29 -0.82 -50.17
CA LEU A 89 -17.79 -0.54 -48.82
C LEU A 89 -16.57 0.40 -48.84
N GLU A 90 -15.61 0.16 -49.74
CA GLU A 90 -14.45 1.05 -49.96
C GLU A 90 -14.88 2.50 -50.26
N ALA A 91 -15.84 2.68 -51.17
CA ALA A 91 -16.34 3.99 -51.54
C ALA A 91 -17.04 4.69 -50.37
N MET A 92 -17.81 3.96 -49.56
CA MET A 92 -18.45 4.51 -48.37
C MET A 92 -17.43 4.92 -47.31
N VAL A 93 -16.44 4.08 -47.01
CA VAL A 93 -15.39 4.39 -46.04
C VAL A 93 -14.56 5.58 -46.48
N THR A 94 -14.08 5.57 -47.73
CA THR A 94 -13.24 6.65 -48.27
C THR A 94 -13.96 8.00 -48.24
N GLU A 95 -15.24 8.04 -48.59
CA GLU A 95 -16.04 9.28 -48.58
C GLU A 95 -16.27 9.83 -47.17
N ASN A 96 -16.56 8.95 -46.19
CA ASN A 96 -16.77 9.38 -44.81
C ASN A 96 -15.44 9.76 -44.12
N CYS A 97 -14.34 9.05 -44.38
CA CYS A 97 -13.01 9.36 -43.83
C CYS A 97 -12.49 10.72 -44.33
N GLN A 98 -12.73 11.07 -45.61
CA GLN A 98 -12.37 12.39 -46.16
C GLN A 98 -13.10 13.56 -45.49
N ARG A 99 -14.16 13.30 -44.73
CA ARG A 99 -14.94 14.32 -44.02
C ARG A 99 -14.67 14.35 -42.52
N GLU A 100 -13.74 13.54 -42.01
CA GLU A 100 -13.49 13.35 -40.57
C GLU A 100 -14.79 12.95 -39.80
N GLN A 101 -15.65 12.17 -40.45
CA GLN A 101 -17.00 11.86 -39.94
C GLN A 101 -17.17 10.48 -39.31
N LEU A 102 -16.19 9.57 -39.43
CA LEU A 102 -16.23 8.27 -38.78
C LEU A 102 -15.50 8.34 -37.44
N THR A 103 -16.06 7.67 -36.45
CA THR A 103 -15.33 7.30 -35.24
C THR A 103 -14.26 6.25 -35.56
N VAL A 104 -13.28 6.08 -34.67
CA VAL A 104 -12.23 5.06 -34.82
C VAL A 104 -12.84 3.66 -34.92
N LEU A 105 -13.90 3.39 -34.16
CA LEU A 105 -14.55 2.09 -34.14
C LEU A 105 -15.41 1.84 -35.39
N GLU A 106 -16.10 2.86 -35.91
CA GLU A 106 -16.81 2.75 -37.19
C GLU A 106 -15.85 2.48 -38.35
N GLU A 107 -14.68 3.13 -38.37
CA GLU A 107 -13.64 2.83 -39.34
C GLU A 107 -13.08 1.40 -39.16
N ALA A 108 -12.90 0.97 -37.92
CA ALA A 108 -12.44 -0.38 -37.59
C ALA A 108 -13.41 -1.47 -38.06
N ASP A 109 -14.70 -1.34 -37.73
CA ASP A 109 -15.76 -2.25 -38.16
C ASP A 109 -15.83 -2.32 -39.70
N ALA A 110 -15.66 -1.18 -40.38
CA ALA A 110 -15.71 -1.14 -41.84
C ALA A 110 -14.48 -1.79 -42.49
N ILE A 111 -13.28 -1.59 -41.92
CA ILE A 111 -12.06 -2.28 -42.35
C ILE A 111 -12.21 -3.79 -42.16
N GLN A 112 -12.74 -4.24 -41.02
CA GLN A 112 -13.02 -5.65 -40.79
C GLN A 112 -14.01 -6.20 -41.84
N GLY A 113 -15.08 -5.47 -42.13
CA GLY A 113 -16.04 -5.85 -43.17
C GLY A 113 -15.40 -5.97 -44.57
N MET A 114 -14.40 -5.15 -44.90
CA MET A 114 -13.66 -5.31 -46.16
C MET A 114 -12.83 -6.62 -46.19
N LEU A 115 -12.24 -7.01 -45.06
CA LEU A 115 -11.52 -8.29 -44.93
C LEU A 115 -12.49 -9.48 -45.02
N ASP A 116 -13.66 -9.38 -44.40
CA ASP A 116 -14.70 -10.41 -44.45
C ASP A 116 -15.23 -10.63 -45.89
N LEU A 117 -15.19 -9.58 -46.71
CA LEU A 117 -15.49 -9.63 -48.15
C LEU A 117 -14.33 -10.16 -49.01
N GLY A 118 -13.24 -10.64 -48.39
CA GLY A 118 -12.11 -11.31 -49.04
C GLY A 118 -10.96 -10.40 -49.45
N ALA A 119 -10.93 -9.13 -49.01
CA ALA A 119 -9.76 -8.28 -49.21
C ALA A 119 -8.62 -8.70 -48.29
N THR A 120 -7.36 -8.57 -48.75
CA THR A 120 -6.22 -8.71 -47.84
C THR A 120 -5.96 -7.39 -47.10
N THR A 121 -5.23 -7.43 -45.98
CA THR A 121 -4.82 -6.22 -45.26
C THR A 121 -4.00 -5.27 -46.13
N ALA A 122 -3.19 -5.81 -47.04
CA ALA A 122 -2.43 -5.05 -48.03
C ALA A 122 -3.36 -4.36 -49.05
N ASP A 123 -4.39 -5.06 -49.53
CA ASP A 123 -5.38 -4.50 -50.45
C ASP A 123 -6.15 -3.35 -49.80
N VAL A 124 -6.60 -3.52 -48.55
CA VAL A 124 -7.34 -2.49 -47.80
C VAL A 124 -6.45 -1.26 -47.57
N ALA A 125 -5.19 -1.45 -47.17
CA ALA A 125 -4.24 -0.36 -46.98
C ALA A 125 -4.03 0.46 -48.26
N HIS A 126 -3.82 -0.23 -49.39
CA HIS A 126 -3.67 0.41 -50.70
C HIS A 126 -4.94 1.16 -51.13
N ARG A 127 -6.11 0.53 -51.00
CA ARG A 127 -7.41 1.11 -51.38
C ARG A 127 -7.76 2.36 -50.58
N LEU A 128 -7.52 2.35 -49.27
CA LEU A 128 -7.82 3.48 -48.38
C LEU A 128 -6.70 4.53 -48.35
N GLY A 129 -5.56 4.29 -49.00
CA GLY A 129 -4.40 5.19 -48.96
C GLY A 129 -3.78 5.32 -47.56
N ARG A 130 -3.76 4.22 -46.80
CA ARG A 130 -3.26 4.14 -45.42
C ARG A 130 -2.11 3.15 -45.30
N SER A 131 -1.38 3.19 -44.18
CA SER A 131 -0.32 2.22 -43.90
C SER A 131 -0.90 0.86 -43.50
N ALA A 132 -0.10 -0.20 -43.65
CA ALA A 132 -0.50 -1.54 -43.19
C ALA A 132 -0.72 -1.59 -41.67
N ASP A 133 0.08 -0.85 -40.89
CA ASP A 133 -0.06 -0.77 -39.43
C ASP A 133 -1.36 -0.07 -39.03
N TYR A 134 -1.74 0.99 -39.74
CA TYR A 134 -3.03 1.66 -39.55
C TYR A 134 -4.20 0.67 -39.69
N VAL A 135 -4.18 -0.15 -40.74
CA VAL A 135 -5.21 -1.19 -40.96
C VAL A 135 -5.18 -2.22 -39.85
N ARG A 136 -4.00 -2.72 -39.48
CA ARG A 136 -3.83 -3.75 -38.44
C ARG A 136 -4.37 -3.30 -37.08
N ASP A 137 -4.11 -2.06 -36.70
CA ASP A 137 -4.59 -1.50 -35.43
C ASP A 137 -6.12 -1.38 -35.39
N ARG A 138 -6.74 -0.98 -36.51
CA ARG A 138 -8.20 -0.97 -36.64
C ARG A 138 -8.80 -2.37 -36.59
N VAL A 139 -8.15 -3.36 -37.22
CA VAL A 139 -8.60 -4.77 -37.13
C VAL A 139 -8.59 -5.26 -35.69
N LYS A 140 -7.54 -4.93 -34.92
CA LYS A 140 -7.48 -5.25 -33.48
C LYS A 140 -8.57 -4.55 -32.68
N ALA A 141 -8.86 -3.29 -32.98
CA ALA A 141 -9.97 -2.58 -32.32
C ALA A 141 -11.34 -3.21 -32.67
N ALA A 142 -11.51 -3.66 -33.91
CA ALA A 142 -12.74 -4.32 -34.36
C ALA A 142 -12.96 -5.68 -33.65
N SER A 143 -11.91 -6.37 -33.23
CA SER A 143 -12.03 -7.68 -32.55
C SER A 143 -12.59 -7.58 -31.13
N ILE A 144 -12.70 -6.38 -30.56
CA ILE A 144 -13.30 -6.20 -29.22
C ILE A 144 -14.77 -6.60 -29.26
N THR A 145 -15.16 -7.53 -28.39
CA THR A 145 -16.49 -8.13 -28.34
C THR A 145 -17.58 -7.13 -27.95
N ALA A 146 -18.82 -7.40 -28.34
CA ALA A 146 -19.96 -6.54 -28.05
C ALA A 146 -20.16 -6.32 -26.53
N ASP A 147 -19.93 -7.35 -25.71
CA ASP A 147 -20.07 -7.29 -24.25
C ASP A 147 -19.11 -6.27 -23.64
N VAL A 148 -17.85 -6.23 -24.10
CA VAL A 148 -16.86 -5.24 -23.66
C VAL A 148 -17.23 -3.84 -24.15
N ARG A 149 -17.68 -3.72 -25.41
CA ARG A 149 -18.12 -2.44 -25.98
C ARG A 149 -19.29 -1.84 -25.19
N GLN A 150 -20.21 -2.68 -24.68
CA GLN A 150 -21.38 -2.27 -23.89
C GLN A 150 -21.05 -1.85 -22.45
N ALA A 151 -19.81 -2.05 -21.98
CA ALA A 151 -19.41 -1.63 -20.64
C ALA A 151 -19.42 -0.11 -20.44
N ARG A 152 -19.57 0.69 -21.53
CA ARG A 152 -19.71 2.14 -21.51
C ARG A 152 -20.54 2.65 -22.69
N ASP A 153 -21.29 3.74 -22.50
CA ASP A 153 -22.16 4.32 -23.53
C ASP A 153 -21.38 5.08 -24.62
N ASP A 154 -20.25 5.66 -24.28
CA ASP A 154 -19.40 6.49 -25.15
C ASP A 154 -18.19 5.71 -25.70
N PHE A 155 -18.29 4.38 -25.81
CA PHE A 155 -17.18 3.51 -26.25
C PHE A 155 -16.62 3.92 -27.62
N ASP A 156 -17.49 4.39 -28.52
CA ASP A 156 -17.11 4.85 -29.86
C ASP A 156 -16.20 6.10 -29.85
N GLN A 157 -16.09 6.80 -28.72
CA GLN A 157 -15.23 7.98 -28.56
C GLN A 157 -13.80 7.63 -28.10
N LEU A 158 -13.51 6.35 -27.87
CA LEU A 158 -12.19 5.92 -27.44
C LEU A 158 -11.12 6.13 -28.52
N THR A 159 -9.93 6.48 -28.05
CA THR A 159 -8.76 6.61 -28.93
C THR A 159 -8.29 5.25 -29.43
N ILE A 160 -7.64 5.22 -30.59
CA ILE A 160 -7.08 3.97 -31.13
C ILE A 160 -6.10 3.29 -30.17
N GLY A 161 -5.28 4.06 -29.43
CA GLY A 161 -4.33 3.52 -28.46
C GLY A 161 -5.03 2.78 -27.31
N GLN A 162 -6.12 3.34 -26.80
CA GLN A 162 -6.93 2.70 -25.76
C GLN A 162 -7.62 1.42 -26.26
N LEU A 163 -8.19 1.46 -27.46
CA LEU A 163 -8.81 0.29 -28.08
C LEU A 163 -7.80 -0.84 -28.29
N ILE A 164 -6.60 -0.55 -28.78
CA ILE A 164 -5.53 -1.55 -28.91
C ILE A 164 -5.14 -2.13 -27.54
N ALA A 165 -5.01 -1.28 -26.51
CA ALA A 165 -4.67 -1.76 -25.18
C ALA A 165 -5.77 -2.68 -24.59
N ILE A 166 -7.04 -2.36 -24.81
CA ILE A 166 -8.17 -3.24 -24.44
C ILE A 166 -8.14 -4.55 -25.24
N SER A 167 -7.87 -4.48 -26.54
CA SER A 167 -7.85 -5.68 -27.41
C SER A 167 -6.69 -6.64 -27.10
N ARG A 168 -5.61 -6.18 -26.46
CA ARG A 168 -4.49 -7.04 -26.05
C ARG A 168 -4.90 -8.12 -25.04
N TYR A 169 -5.93 -7.84 -24.25
CA TYR A 169 -6.42 -8.72 -23.18
C TYR A 169 -7.62 -9.56 -23.63
N ASP A 170 -7.69 -9.91 -24.91
CA ASP A 170 -8.73 -10.80 -25.43
C ASP A 170 -8.74 -12.14 -24.66
N GLY A 171 -9.95 -12.64 -24.35
CA GLY A 171 -10.14 -13.80 -23.48
C GLY A 171 -10.01 -13.52 -21.96
N GLN A 172 -9.71 -12.29 -21.54
CA GLN A 172 -9.62 -11.89 -20.13
C GLN A 172 -10.66 -10.79 -19.82
N PRO A 173 -11.95 -11.14 -19.65
CA PRO A 173 -13.06 -10.18 -19.58
C PRO A 173 -12.89 -9.16 -18.46
N ASP A 174 -12.42 -9.58 -17.28
CA ASP A 174 -12.21 -8.68 -16.13
C ASP A 174 -11.20 -7.57 -16.43
N ARG A 175 -10.10 -7.89 -17.14
CA ARG A 175 -9.09 -6.90 -17.51
C ARG A 175 -9.60 -5.96 -18.60
N GLN A 176 -10.31 -6.50 -19.60
CA GLN A 176 -10.94 -5.69 -20.65
C GLN A 176 -11.98 -4.72 -20.08
N GLU A 177 -12.83 -5.18 -19.18
CA GLU A 177 -13.84 -4.35 -18.52
C GLU A 177 -13.19 -3.23 -17.67
N ARG A 178 -12.17 -3.56 -16.87
CA ARG A 178 -11.44 -2.58 -16.05
C ARG A 178 -10.77 -1.50 -16.91
N LEU A 179 -10.09 -1.88 -17.99
CA LEU A 179 -9.48 -0.92 -18.92
C LEU A 179 -10.55 -0.07 -19.62
N THR A 180 -11.65 -0.70 -20.06
CA THR A 180 -12.74 0.00 -20.74
C THR A 180 -13.37 1.07 -19.87
N ARG A 181 -13.64 0.76 -18.59
CA ARG A 181 -14.17 1.71 -17.62
C ARG A 181 -13.19 2.82 -17.25
N ALA A 182 -11.89 2.52 -17.20
CA ALA A 182 -10.88 3.51 -16.88
C ALA A 182 -10.48 4.39 -18.08
N ALA A 183 -10.80 3.99 -19.31
CA ALA A 183 -10.37 4.71 -20.51
C ALA A 183 -10.91 6.15 -20.55
N GLY A 184 -10.02 7.10 -20.79
CA GLY A 184 -10.28 8.54 -20.70
C GLY A 184 -9.98 9.17 -19.34
N THR A 185 -9.60 8.36 -18.34
CA THR A 185 -9.19 8.84 -17.01
C THR A 185 -7.68 8.67 -16.79
N SER A 186 -7.13 9.35 -15.77
CA SER A 186 -5.74 9.16 -15.34
C SER A 186 -5.43 7.73 -14.85
N ASN A 187 -6.46 6.94 -14.51
CA ASN A 187 -6.29 5.58 -14.03
C ASN A 187 -6.02 4.57 -15.16
N PHE A 188 -6.27 4.94 -16.43
CA PHE A 188 -6.07 4.02 -17.56
C PHE A 188 -4.62 3.56 -17.67
N ASP A 189 -3.68 4.50 -17.70
CA ASP A 189 -2.26 4.21 -17.88
C ASP A 189 -1.68 3.45 -16.69
N TYR A 190 -2.18 3.74 -15.47
CA TYR A 190 -1.81 2.99 -14.26
C TYR A 190 -2.25 1.53 -14.37
N LEU A 191 -3.51 1.27 -14.73
CA LEU A 191 -4.02 -0.09 -14.88
C LEU A 191 -3.29 -0.86 -15.98
N LEU A 192 -3.06 -0.21 -17.13
CA LEU A 192 -2.32 -0.81 -18.24
C LEU A 192 -0.90 -1.19 -17.81
N THR A 193 -0.19 -0.28 -17.16
CA THR A 193 1.17 -0.54 -16.65
C THR A 193 1.18 -1.66 -15.61
N SER A 194 0.16 -1.70 -14.73
CA SER A 194 0.02 -2.77 -13.75
C SER A 194 -0.17 -4.12 -14.41
N PHE A 195 -1.05 -4.21 -15.42
CA PHE A 195 -1.30 -5.47 -16.13
C PHE A 195 -0.07 -5.91 -16.94
N GLU A 196 0.60 -4.99 -17.63
CA GLU A 196 1.84 -5.30 -18.35
C GLU A 196 2.95 -5.77 -17.40
N ARG A 197 3.01 -5.23 -16.18
CA ARG A 197 3.90 -5.74 -15.14
C ARG A 197 3.49 -7.15 -14.73
N ASP A 198 2.22 -7.38 -14.39
CA ASP A 198 1.73 -8.70 -13.96
C ASP A 198 1.98 -9.78 -15.03
N ASP A 199 1.82 -9.44 -16.31
CA ASP A 199 2.13 -10.35 -17.43
C ASP A 199 3.61 -10.68 -17.52
N LYS A 200 4.49 -9.68 -17.34
CA LYS A 200 5.94 -9.90 -17.31
C LYS A 200 6.36 -10.76 -16.13
N LEU A 201 5.80 -10.52 -14.94
CA LEU A 201 6.10 -11.32 -13.74
C LEU A 201 5.61 -12.76 -13.94
N ALA A 202 4.43 -12.95 -14.55
CA ALA A 202 3.91 -14.27 -14.88
C ALA A 202 4.82 -15.01 -15.87
N ALA A 203 5.19 -14.37 -16.97
CA ALA A 203 6.08 -14.96 -17.97
C ALA A 203 7.47 -15.27 -17.42
N TRP A 204 8.02 -14.40 -16.57
CA TRP A 204 9.27 -14.65 -15.85
C TRP A 204 9.12 -15.88 -14.94
N PHE A 205 8.06 -15.96 -14.16
CA PHE A 205 7.82 -17.06 -13.22
C PHE A 205 7.70 -18.39 -13.96
N ASP A 206 6.90 -18.43 -15.02
CA ASP A 206 6.73 -19.62 -15.85
C ASP A 206 8.06 -20.09 -16.46
N ALA A 207 8.92 -19.15 -16.88
CA ALA A 207 10.23 -19.46 -17.44
C ALA A 207 11.22 -19.99 -16.39
N VAL A 208 11.24 -19.41 -15.18
CA VAL A 208 12.05 -19.91 -14.06
C VAL A 208 11.58 -21.29 -13.64
N ALA A 209 10.27 -21.47 -13.44
CA ALA A 209 9.66 -22.75 -13.09
C ALA A 209 10.01 -23.83 -14.11
N GLN A 210 9.87 -23.54 -15.41
CA GLN A 210 10.23 -24.48 -16.48
C GLN A 210 11.72 -24.88 -16.43
N LYS A 211 12.64 -23.94 -16.15
CA LYS A 211 14.06 -24.25 -16.01
C LYS A 211 14.33 -25.14 -14.80
N LEU A 212 13.74 -24.83 -13.65
CA LEU A 212 13.87 -25.66 -12.45
C LEU A 212 13.34 -27.08 -12.69
N GLU A 213 12.14 -27.22 -13.26
CA GLU A 213 11.51 -28.51 -13.56
C GLU A 213 12.26 -29.33 -14.62
N SER A 214 13.01 -28.67 -15.52
CA SER A 214 13.81 -29.37 -16.54
C SER A 214 14.96 -30.20 -15.96
N GLY A 215 15.34 -29.97 -14.69
CA GLY A 215 16.44 -30.66 -14.02
C GLY A 215 17.83 -30.29 -14.51
N THR A 216 17.94 -29.32 -15.43
CA THR A 216 19.23 -28.87 -15.99
C THR A 216 20.04 -27.98 -15.04
N THR A 217 19.42 -27.43 -14.01
CA THR A 217 20.05 -26.53 -13.04
C THR A 217 20.86 -27.26 -11.96
N GLY A 218 20.62 -28.56 -11.76
CA GLY A 218 21.23 -29.33 -10.66
C GLY A 218 20.63 -29.07 -9.28
N LEU A 219 19.65 -28.17 -9.18
CA LEU A 219 18.93 -27.87 -7.94
C LEU A 219 17.95 -29.00 -7.59
N ASN A 220 17.82 -29.29 -6.29
CA ASN A 220 16.86 -30.25 -5.78
C ASN A 220 15.46 -29.61 -5.68
N VAL A 221 14.61 -29.85 -6.68
CA VAL A 221 13.23 -29.33 -6.70
C VAL A 221 12.30 -30.26 -5.93
N ILE A 222 11.70 -29.78 -4.84
CA ILE A 222 10.75 -30.52 -4.00
C ILE A 222 9.30 -30.04 -4.24
N PRO A 223 8.30 -30.89 -3.95
CA PRO A 223 6.91 -30.43 -3.86
C PRO A 223 6.78 -29.29 -2.85
N ASP A 224 5.87 -28.37 -3.13
CA ASP A 224 5.61 -27.25 -2.24
C ASP A 224 5.07 -27.75 -0.88
N PRO A 225 5.78 -27.49 0.24
CA PRO A 225 5.37 -27.95 1.56
C PRO A 225 4.02 -27.37 2.00
N GLU A 226 3.19 -28.18 2.67
CA GLU A 226 1.86 -27.74 3.14
C GLU A 226 1.94 -26.57 4.13
N ASN A 227 2.99 -26.52 4.97
CA ASN A 227 3.21 -25.46 5.95
C ASN A 227 4.61 -24.86 5.78
N THR A 228 4.69 -23.70 5.14
CA THR A 228 5.96 -23.06 4.80
C THR A 228 6.89 -22.86 6.00
N PHE A 229 6.35 -22.48 7.16
CA PHE A 229 7.14 -22.14 8.34
C PHE A 229 7.21 -23.26 9.39
N SER A 230 6.58 -24.40 9.15
CA SER A 230 6.47 -25.47 10.14
C SER A 230 6.63 -26.85 9.53
N ASP A 231 7.30 -26.93 8.38
CA ASP A 231 7.64 -28.21 7.78
C ASP A 231 8.60 -29.00 8.69
N PRO A 232 8.38 -30.32 8.85
CA PRO A 232 9.19 -31.15 9.73
C PRO A 232 10.60 -31.45 9.18
N GLU A 233 10.80 -31.39 7.87
CA GLU A 233 12.07 -31.73 7.19
C GLU A 233 12.81 -30.49 6.69
N TRP A 234 12.06 -29.50 6.22
CA TRP A 234 12.60 -28.30 5.58
C TRP A 234 12.41 -27.06 6.45
N ARG A 235 13.44 -26.21 6.48
CA ARG A 235 13.34 -24.87 7.04
C ARG A 235 13.28 -23.88 5.89
N PHE A 236 12.20 -23.11 5.81
CA PHE A 236 12.12 -22.00 4.86
C PHE A 236 13.24 -21.01 5.15
N SER A 237 14.05 -20.73 4.13
CA SER A 237 15.12 -19.74 4.21
C SER A 237 14.59 -18.39 3.76
N TYR A 238 14.32 -18.25 2.46
CA TYR A 238 13.70 -17.06 1.91
C TYR A 238 13.01 -17.36 0.56
N ALA A 239 12.25 -16.38 0.06
CA ALA A 239 11.56 -16.47 -1.21
C ALA A 239 12.21 -15.57 -2.27
N VAL A 240 12.40 -16.10 -3.47
CA VAL A 240 12.83 -15.36 -4.65
C VAL A 240 11.59 -14.83 -5.37
N TYR A 241 11.62 -13.54 -5.67
CA TYR A 241 10.56 -12.83 -6.35
C TYR A 241 10.97 -12.45 -7.75
N ALA A 242 9.98 -12.23 -8.60
CA ALA A 242 10.16 -11.64 -9.92
C ALA A 242 10.72 -10.20 -9.79
N GLY A 243 12.06 -10.08 -9.89
CA GLY A 243 12.80 -8.82 -9.78
C GLY A 243 13.06 -8.13 -11.12
N LYS A 244 14.12 -7.30 -11.17
CA LYS A 244 14.66 -6.72 -12.43
C LYS A 244 15.62 -7.66 -13.17
N CYS A 245 15.99 -8.78 -12.55
CA CYS A 245 16.97 -9.72 -13.09
C CYS A 245 16.36 -10.61 -14.19
N ILE A 246 17.17 -10.97 -15.18
CA ILE A 246 16.77 -11.93 -16.21
C ILE A 246 16.72 -13.34 -15.59
N VAL A 247 16.02 -14.27 -16.26
CA VAL A 247 15.79 -15.64 -15.76
C VAL A 247 17.12 -16.34 -15.44
N GLU A 248 18.14 -16.15 -16.26
CA GLU A 248 19.48 -16.71 -16.05
C GLU A 248 20.14 -16.21 -14.77
N ASP A 249 20.20 -14.90 -14.56
CA ASP A 249 20.76 -14.28 -13.35
C ASP A 249 20.06 -14.80 -12.09
N THR A 250 18.73 -14.96 -12.12
CA THR A 250 17.98 -15.53 -10.99
C THR A 250 18.42 -16.96 -10.67
N ILE A 251 18.66 -17.80 -11.68
CA ILE A 251 19.13 -19.17 -11.45
C ILE A 251 20.56 -19.16 -10.88
N GLU A 252 21.41 -18.26 -11.35
CA GLU A 252 22.77 -18.08 -10.82
C GLU A 252 22.74 -17.63 -9.35
N GLU A 253 21.91 -16.64 -8.99
CA GLU A 253 21.71 -16.20 -7.60
C GLU A 253 21.25 -17.36 -6.70
N ILE A 254 20.26 -18.15 -7.16
CA ILE A 254 19.79 -19.33 -6.40
C ILE A 254 20.91 -20.36 -6.20
N LEU A 255 21.78 -20.54 -7.19
CA LEU A 255 22.91 -21.46 -7.09
C LEU A 255 24.01 -20.93 -6.15
N GLU A 256 24.25 -19.62 -6.12
CA GLU A 256 25.22 -18.99 -5.23
C GLU A 256 24.84 -19.14 -3.75
N ASP A 257 23.54 -19.12 -3.45
CA ASP A 257 23.03 -19.32 -2.08
C ASP A 257 23.07 -20.78 -1.60
N ASP A 258 23.40 -21.73 -2.47
CA ASP A 258 23.56 -23.17 -2.18
C ASP A 258 22.42 -23.78 -1.31
N PRO A 259 21.14 -23.65 -1.72
CA PRO A 259 20.03 -24.17 -0.94
C PRO A 259 19.98 -25.69 -0.99
N ALA A 260 19.53 -26.31 0.10
CA ALA A 260 19.34 -27.76 0.16
C ALA A 260 18.16 -28.25 -0.72
N ALA A 261 17.15 -27.41 -0.93
CA ALA A 261 16.09 -27.62 -1.90
C ALA A 261 15.41 -26.32 -2.34
N VAL A 262 14.65 -26.39 -3.43
CA VAL A 262 13.77 -25.31 -3.90
C VAL A 262 12.36 -25.84 -4.16
N SER A 263 11.33 -25.03 -3.92
CA SER A 263 9.94 -25.33 -4.33
C SER A 263 9.33 -24.20 -5.15
N ILE A 264 8.40 -24.56 -6.05
CA ILE A 264 7.73 -23.64 -6.95
C ILE A 264 6.34 -23.34 -6.38
N HIS A 265 6.15 -22.15 -5.81
CA HIS A 265 4.91 -21.78 -5.17
C HIS A 265 3.96 -21.05 -6.14
N GLN A 266 3.05 -21.82 -6.73
CA GLN A 266 2.13 -21.37 -7.79
C GLN A 266 1.14 -20.30 -7.33
N ALA A 267 0.72 -20.33 -6.06
CA ALA A 267 -0.33 -19.45 -5.55
C ALA A 267 0.07 -17.97 -5.53
N ASN A 268 1.32 -17.68 -5.17
CA ASN A 268 1.85 -16.32 -5.10
C ASN A 268 2.95 -16.02 -6.14
N LYS A 269 3.24 -16.99 -7.03
CA LYS A 269 4.24 -16.91 -8.11
C LYS A 269 5.65 -16.62 -7.58
N GLN A 270 6.09 -17.40 -6.60
CA GLN A 270 7.41 -17.28 -5.97
C GLN A 270 8.15 -18.61 -5.98
N ILE A 271 9.49 -18.54 -5.89
CA ILE A 271 10.34 -19.71 -5.71
C ILE A 271 10.85 -19.68 -4.27
N TYR A 272 10.62 -20.74 -3.50
CA TYR A 272 11.07 -20.83 -2.11
C TYR A 272 12.35 -21.64 -2.04
N LEU A 273 13.29 -21.15 -1.24
CA LEU A 273 14.55 -21.83 -0.94
C LEU A 273 14.46 -22.43 0.45
N TRP A 274 15.01 -23.63 0.58
CA TRP A 274 14.88 -24.47 1.77
C TRP A 274 16.24 -24.93 2.23
N ASP A 275 16.46 -24.78 3.54
CA ASP A 275 17.55 -25.43 4.24
C ASP A 275 17.06 -26.75 4.84
N LYS A 276 17.97 -27.70 5.02
CA LYS A 276 17.65 -28.92 5.75
C LYS A 276 17.56 -28.62 7.24
N ARG A 277 16.44 -28.99 7.86
CA ARG A 277 16.20 -28.72 9.27
C ARG A 277 17.08 -29.61 10.15
N ASP A 278 17.82 -29.00 11.07
CA ASP A 278 18.47 -29.69 12.18
C ASP A 278 17.66 -29.45 13.46
N LYS A 279 16.67 -30.31 13.67
CA LYS A 279 15.77 -30.20 14.82
C LYS A 279 16.52 -30.27 16.15
N ALA A 280 17.60 -31.04 16.23
CA ALA A 280 18.37 -31.16 17.47
C ALA A 280 19.11 -29.85 17.80
N ALA A 281 19.69 -29.20 16.79
CA ALA A 281 20.33 -27.90 16.96
C ALA A 281 19.31 -26.79 17.28
N GLU A 282 18.17 -26.76 16.61
CA GLU A 282 17.09 -25.78 16.88
C GLU A 282 16.50 -25.95 18.29
N ASP A 283 16.20 -27.17 18.70
CA ASP A 283 15.66 -27.45 20.04
C ASP A 283 16.70 -27.08 21.12
N ALA A 284 18.00 -27.30 20.88
CA ALA A 284 19.07 -26.90 21.80
C ALA A 284 19.22 -25.37 21.91
N GLU A 285 19.12 -24.66 20.78
CA GLU A 285 19.17 -23.20 20.76
C GLU A 285 17.96 -22.56 21.44
N ASN A 286 16.76 -23.06 21.17
CA ASN A 286 15.55 -22.61 21.85
C ASN A 286 15.63 -22.89 23.36
N ALA A 287 16.11 -24.07 23.77
CA ALA A 287 16.31 -24.38 25.18
C ALA A 287 17.34 -23.44 25.84
N ARG A 288 18.38 -23.01 25.12
CA ARG A 288 19.34 -22.01 25.59
C ARG A 288 18.68 -20.65 25.80
N ILE A 289 17.92 -20.17 24.82
CA ILE A 289 17.19 -18.89 24.90
C ILE A 289 16.16 -18.92 26.04
N ASP A 290 15.43 -20.02 26.19
CA ASP A 290 14.45 -20.18 27.27
C ASP A 290 15.13 -20.23 28.64
N ALA A 291 16.29 -20.87 28.75
CA ALA A 291 17.08 -20.87 29.98
C ALA A 291 17.63 -19.47 30.33
N GLU A 292 18.07 -18.70 29.33
CA GLU A 292 18.52 -17.31 29.51
C GLU A 292 17.36 -16.42 29.98
N ARG A 293 16.20 -16.50 29.31
CA ARG A 293 14.99 -15.77 29.73
C ARG A 293 14.54 -16.14 31.13
N ALA A 294 14.57 -17.43 31.47
CA ALA A 294 14.22 -17.90 32.81
C ALA A 294 15.21 -17.39 33.87
N ALA A 295 16.49 -17.29 33.55
CA ALA A 295 17.50 -16.72 34.43
C ALA A 295 17.27 -15.22 34.68
N THR A 296 17.05 -14.44 33.61
CA THR A 296 16.75 -13.00 33.72
C THR A 296 15.45 -12.75 34.51
N GLU A 297 14.40 -13.53 34.28
CA GLU A 297 13.15 -13.39 35.02
C GLU A 297 13.32 -13.75 36.51
N ALA A 298 14.13 -14.77 36.82
CA ALA A 298 14.44 -15.13 38.20
C ALA A 298 15.22 -14.03 38.92
N GLU A 299 16.18 -13.40 38.26
CA GLU A 299 16.92 -12.25 38.78
C GLU A 299 15.98 -11.06 39.04
N ARG A 300 15.12 -10.72 38.06
CA ARG A 300 14.13 -9.64 38.20
C ARG A 300 13.15 -9.89 39.34
N HIS A 301 12.68 -11.12 39.50
CA HIS A 301 11.78 -11.49 40.60
C HIS A 301 12.47 -11.35 41.97
N ALA A 302 13.71 -11.83 42.11
CA ALA A 302 14.47 -11.69 43.35
C ALA A 302 14.67 -10.21 43.73
N LEU A 303 14.99 -9.37 42.74
CA LEU A 303 15.16 -7.93 42.93
C LEU A 303 13.84 -7.24 43.34
N ALA A 304 12.72 -7.62 42.72
CA ALA A 304 11.40 -7.10 43.08
C ALA A 304 10.99 -7.50 44.52
N GLU A 305 11.28 -8.74 44.94
CA GLU A 305 11.02 -9.21 46.30
C GLU A 305 11.85 -8.44 47.34
N TYR A 306 13.14 -8.22 47.05
CA TYR A 306 14.00 -7.39 47.88
C TYR A 306 13.48 -5.94 47.96
N ALA A 307 13.21 -5.29 46.83
CA ALA A 307 12.74 -3.92 46.77
C ALA A 307 11.43 -3.72 47.56
N ALA A 308 10.47 -4.65 47.43
CA ALA A 308 9.22 -4.63 48.17
C ALA A 308 9.43 -4.80 49.68
N THR A 309 10.33 -5.71 50.09
CA THR A 309 10.67 -5.94 51.50
C THR A 309 11.35 -4.72 52.12
N SER A 310 12.31 -4.14 51.40
CA SER A 310 13.08 -2.95 51.76
C SER A 310 12.15 -1.73 51.91
N TYR A 311 11.27 -1.49 50.93
CA TYR A 311 10.23 -0.47 51.00
C TYR A 311 9.30 -0.66 52.22
N GLY A 312 8.81 -1.89 52.43
CA GLY A 312 7.92 -2.20 53.56
C GLY A 312 8.53 -1.87 54.92
N ARG A 313 9.84 -2.07 55.09
CA ARG A 313 10.57 -1.71 56.32
C ARG A 313 10.62 -0.20 56.53
N ARG A 314 11.05 0.55 55.50
CA ARG A 314 11.12 2.03 55.57
C ARG A 314 9.75 2.64 55.82
N ALA A 315 8.73 2.22 55.08
CA ALA A 315 7.37 2.75 55.20
C ALA A 315 6.77 2.48 56.58
N ALA A 316 6.92 1.26 57.11
CA ALA A 316 6.45 0.92 58.45
C ALA A 316 7.17 1.71 59.54
N TRP A 317 8.49 1.91 59.40
CA TRP A 317 9.24 2.71 60.35
C TRP A 317 8.83 4.19 60.32
N LEU A 318 8.69 4.78 59.12
CA LEU A 318 8.23 6.17 58.95
C LEU A 318 6.84 6.36 59.58
N HIS A 319 5.92 5.43 59.32
CA HIS A 319 4.58 5.47 59.91
C HIS A 319 4.61 5.49 61.44
N ALA A 320 5.43 4.63 62.05
CA ALA A 320 5.45 4.45 63.51
C ALA A 320 6.19 5.55 64.28
N ASN A 321 7.20 6.20 63.69
CA ASN A 321 8.19 6.98 64.45
C ASN A 321 8.12 8.50 64.25
N LEU A 322 7.59 9.02 63.14
CA LEU A 322 7.72 10.44 62.79
C LEU A 322 7.13 11.41 63.83
N HIS A 323 5.99 11.06 64.46
CA HIS A 323 5.35 11.91 65.47
C HIS A 323 6.17 12.05 66.77
N GLY A 324 7.12 11.14 67.02
CA GLY A 324 8.01 11.18 68.19
C GLY A 324 9.29 11.99 67.98
N ILE A 325 9.56 12.44 66.75
CA ILE A 325 10.81 13.13 66.39
C ILE A 325 10.73 14.61 66.77
N LYS A 326 11.86 15.16 67.23
CA LYS A 326 11.96 16.59 67.56
C LYS A 326 11.67 17.44 66.32
N TYR A 327 10.78 18.42 66.47
CA TYR A 327 10.38 19.33 65.40
C TYR A 327 11.55 19.92 64.58
N ALA A 328 12.63 20.36 65.23
CA ALA A 328 13.81 20.89 64.55
C ALA A 328 14.45 19.88 63.56
N LYS A 329 14.48 18.59 63.93
CA LYS A 329 14.96 17.51 63.05
C LYS A 329 14.01 17.26 61.88
N LEU A 330 12.70 17.35 62.10
CA LEU A 330 11.70 17.19 61.04
C LEU A 330 11.77 18.33 60.01
N VAL A 331 12.00 19.57 60.47
CA VAL A 331 12.22 20.72 59.57
C VAL A 331 13.49 20.54 58.73
N GLU A 332 14.57 20.08 59.34
CA GLU A 332 15.82 19.77 58.62
C GLU A 332 15.63 18.64 57.60
N ALA A 333 15.00 17.54 57.99
CA ALA A 333 14.71 16.42 57.10
C ALA A 333 13.79 16.85 55.95
N THR A 334 12.79 17.69 56.20
CA THR A 334 11.94 18.24 55.15
C THR A 334 12.75 19.02 54.11
N ALA A 335 13.67 19.88 54.56
CA ALA A 335 14.53 20.63 53.66
C ALA A 335 15.46 19.71 52.86
N ARG A 336 16.05 18.70 53.50
CA ARG A 336 16.94 17.72 52.84
C ARG A 336 16.20 16.85 51.82
N LEU A 337 15.01 16.33 52.16
CA LEU A 337 14.18 15.54 51.23
C LEU A 337 13.70 16.40 50.05
N GLY A 338 13.33 17.66 50.31
CA GLY A 338 12.96 18.61 49.26
C GLY A 338 14.12 18.88 48.31
N LEU A 339 15.33 19.12 48.83
CA LEU A 339 16.54 19.30 48.02
C LEU A 339 16.87 18.04 47.22
N LEU A 340 16.79 16.86 47.82
CA LEU A 340 17.05 15.58 47.14
C LEU A 340 16.10 15.31 45.96
N GLN A 341 14.90 15.89 45.98
CA GLN A 341 13.96 15.78 44.85
C GLN A 341 14.16 16.84 43.77
N ILE A 342 14.83 17.96 44.08
CA ILE A 342 15.03 19.10 43.18
C ILE A 342 16.41 19.03 42.51
N ILE A 343 17.42 18.60 43.24
CA ILE A 343 18.79 18.49 42.76
C ILE A 343 18.91 17.18 41.99
N ASP A 344 19.15 17.30 40.68
CA ASP A 344 19.56 16.16 39.88
C ASP A 344 21.05 15.87 40.15
N PRO A 345 21.42 14.65 40.55
CA PRO A 345 22.83 14.28 40.66
C PRO A 345 23.52 14.21 39.29
N ASP A 346 22.80 14.12 38.16
CA ASP A 346 23.36 14.23 36.81
C ASP A 346 23.19 15.67 36.25
N PRO A 347 24.28 16.39 35.90
CA PRO A 347 24.18 17.70 35.26
C PRO A 347 23.48 17.70 33.88
N GLN A 348 23.26 16.53 33.25
CA GLN A 348 22.56 16.38 31.96
C GLN A 348 21.07 16.03 32.08
N GLY A 349 20.62 15.53 33.24
CA GLY A 349 19.22 15.21 33.53
C GLY A 349 18.49 16.40 34.15
N TYR A 350 17.55 17.04 33.46
CA TYR A 350 16.87 18.23 34.00
C TYR A 350 15.34 18.27 33.91
N THR A 351 14.64 17.25 33.41
CA THR A 351 13.24 17.50 32.96
C THR A 351 12.14 16.51 33.30
N HIS A 352 12.41 15.30 33.80
CA HIS A 352 11.30 14.38 34.12
C HIS A 352 10.58 14.63 35.47
N PRO A 353 11.28 14.92 36.60
CA PRO A 353 10.66 14.96 37.94
C PRO A 353 9.78 16.18 38.24
N LEU A 354 9.97 17.31 37.53
CA LEU A 354 9.26 18.57 37.82
C LEU A 354 7.81 18.57 37.31
N THR A 355 7.51 17.80 36.25
CA THR A 355 6.16 17.78 35.64
C THR A 355 5.14 17.01 36.47
N THR A 356 5.59 16.11 37.35
CA THR A 356 4.73 15.26 38.20
C THR A 356 4.51 15.82 39.60
N TRP A 357 5.11 16.97 39.94
CA TRP A 357 5.06 17.56 41.30
C TRP A 357 3.64 17.80 41.83
N ASN A 358 2.68 18.06 40.95
CA ASN A 358 1.29 18.31 41.30
C ASN A 358 0.34 17.13 41.00
N ASN A 359 0.85 15.97 40.58
CA ASN A 359 0.03 14.82 40.24
C ASN A 359 -0.25 13.94 41.47
N THR A 360 -1.50 13.91 41.94
CA THR A 360 -1.92 13.06 43.07
C THR A 360 -1.76 11.57 42.81
N ALA A 361 -1.75 11.13 41.54
CA ALA A 361 -1.54 9.72 41.20
C ALA A 361 -0.11 9.25 41.51
N CYS A 362 0.87 10.16 41.52
CA CYS A 362 2.24 9.83 41.89
C CYS A 362 2.33 9.66 43.41
N ALA A 363 2.92 8.56 43.87
CA ALA A 363 3.12 8.22 45.29
C ALA A 363 1.85 7.99 46.12
N SER A 364 0.71 7.74 45.46
CA SER A 364 -0.56 7.49 46.14
C SER A 364 -0.48 6.34 47.15
N GLU A 365 -0.03 5.16 46.71
CA GLU A 365 0.10 3.97 47.55
C GLU A 365 1.14 4.15 48.66
N GLN A 366 2.26 4.81 48.33
CA GLN A 366 3.32 5.09 49.26
C GLN A 366 2.87 6.05 50.38
N PHE A 367 2.14 7.10 50.02
CA PHE A 367 1.56 8.03 50.99
C PHE A 367 0.56 7.34 51.89
N ALA A 368 -0.33 6.52 51.34
CA ALA A 368 -1.33 5.82 52.13
C ALA A 368 -0.69 4.86 53.13
N THR A 369 0.37 4.17 52.72
CA THR A 369 1.14 3.27 53.59
C THR A 369 1.86 4.03 54.70
N ILE A 370 2.51 5.17 54.39
CA ILE A 370 3.29 5.93 55.37
C ILE A 370 2.40 6.75 56.32
N SER A 371 1.35 7.39 55.82
CA SER A 371 0.48 8.28 56.63
C SER A 371 -0.68 7.54 57.30
N GLY A 372 -1.09 6.39 56.75
CA GLY A 372 -2.33 5.71 57.13
C GLY A 372 -3.62 6.39 56.62
N ILE A 373 -3.50 7.36 55.72
CA ILE A 373 -4.63 8.13 55.16
C ILE A 373 -4.80 7.79 53.68
N ASP A 374 -6.06 7.78 53.22
CA ASP A 374 -6.39 7.61 51.80
C ASP A 374 -5.59 8.55 50.89
N SER A 375 -5.03 8.00 49.82
CA SER A 375 -4.13 8.69 48.89
C SER A 375 -4.80 9.86 48.17
N GLU A 376 -6.11 9.80 47.94
CA GLU A 376 -6.87 10.91 47.33
C GLU A 376 -6.83 12.19 48.18
N ARG A 377 -6.53 12.07 49.48
CA ARG A 377 -6.47 13.20 50.42
C ARG A 377 -5.07 13.80 50.54
N ALA A 378 -4.02 13.19 50.00
CA ALA A 378 -2.62 13.57 50.26
C ALA A 378 -2.34 15.07 50.08
N LEU A 379 -2.74 15.66 48.94
CA LEU A 379 -2.54 17.10 48.69
C LEU A 379 -3.43 17.99 49.56
N ALA A 380 -4.62 17.52 49.95
CA ALA A 380 -5.51 18.26 50.82
C ALA A 380 -4.97 18.27 52.26
N GLU A 381 -4.49 17.13 52.77
CA GLU A 381 -3.83 17.04 54.08
C GLU A 381 -2.59 17.94 54.13
N LEU A 382 -1.74 17.94 53.10
CA LEU A 382 -0.59 18.85 53.07
C LEU A 382 -1.01 20.31 53.15
N ARG A 383 -1.95 20.73 52.29
CA ARG A 383 -2.44 22.11 52.27
C ARG A 383 -3.09 22.51 53.58
N HIS A 384 -3.78 21.59 54.23
CA HIS A 384 -4.43 21.81 55.51
C HIS A 384 -3.41 21.99 56.63
N HIS A 385 -2.43 21.07 56.71
CA HIS A 385 -1.47 21.02 57.80
C HIS A 385 -0.28 21.97 57.62
N LEU A 386 -0.07 22.58 56.44
CA LEU A 386 1.01 23.55 56.22
C LEU A 386 0.96 24.77 57.15
N ASP A 387 -0.23 25.16 57.61
CA ASP A 387 -0.44 26.28 58.53
C ASP A 387 -0.45 25.84 60.01
N GLU A 388 -0.29 24.53 60.29
CA GLU A 388 -0.33 23.96 61.63
C GLU A 388 1.06 23.80 62.26
N PRO A 389 1.19 23.79 63.61
CA PRO A 389 2.49 23.67 64.28
C PRO A 389 3.27 22.38 63.99
N ASP A 390 2.61 21.32 63.50
CA ASP A 390 3.17 20.01 63.21
C ASP A 390 3.34 19.73 61.70
N TRP A 391 3.23 20.76 60.85
CA TRP A 391 3.36 20.67 59.38
C TRP A 391 4.58 19.85 58.91
N ALA A 392 5.68 19.89 59.68
CA ALA A 392 6.93 19.21 59.32
C ALA A 392 6.80 17.68 59.31
N VAL A 393 5.91 17.08 60.11
CA VAL A 393 5.63 15.65 60.06
C VAL A 393 5.00 15.28 58.72
N TRP A 394 3.98 16.05 58.32
CA TRP A 394 3.25 15.87 57.07
C TRP A 394 4.12 16.08 55.84
N ALA A 395 4.98 17.10 55.88
CA ALA A 395 5.93 17.36 54.82
C ALA A 395 6.92 16.20 54.63
N VAL A 396 7.46 15.64 55.72
CA VAL A 396 8.33 14.46 55.65
C VAL A 396 7.57 13.25 55.08
N GLN A 397 6.36 12.96 55.54
CA GLN A 397 5.57 11.82 55.03
C GLN A 397 5.34 11.90 53.52
N ILE A 398 5.01 13.08 53.00
CA ILE A 398 4.73 13.26 51.58
C ILE A 398 6.02 13.22 50.76
N LEU A 399 7.07 13.88 51.21
CA LEU A 399 8.35 13.87 50.49
C LEU A 399 8.99 12.48 50.49
N ALA A 400 8.92 11.74 51.60
CA ALA A 400 9.37 10.36 51.68
C ALA A 400 8.54 9.46 50.75
N ALA A 401 7.21 9.53 50.81
CA ALA A 401 6.33 8.77 49.91
C ALA A 401 6.68 8.97 48.43
N ARG A 402 7.03 10.19 48.05
CA ARG A 402 7.43 10.51 46.67
C ARG A 402 8.77 9.90 46.28
N ILE A 403 9.76 9.94 47.16
CA ILE A 403 11.04 9.26 46.91
C ILE A 403 10.82 7.76 46.80
N GLU A 404 10.03 7.16 47.70
CA GLU A 404 9.69 5.73 47.66
C GLU A 404 8.95 5.32 46.38
N TRP A 405 8.17 6.23 45.79
CA TRP A 405 7.48 5.97 44.52
C TRP A 405 8.40 5.99 43.31
N PHE A 406 9.49 6.76 43.37
CA PHE A 406 10.47 6.78 42.27
C PHE A 406 11.34 5.53 42.26
N ILE A 407 11.60 4.92 43.42
CA ILE A 407 12.49 3.77 43.55
C ILE A 407 11.83 2.54 42.93
N ASP A 408 12.32 2.15 41.75
CA ASP A 408 12.01 0.90 41.10
C ASP A 408 12.97 -0.22 41.56
N PRO A 409 12.60 -1.50 41.42
CA PRO A 409 13.50 -2.61 41.80
C PRO A 409 14.88 -2.52 41.14
N GLU A 410 14.93 -2.13 39.86
CA GLU A 410 16.16 -2.02 39.07
C GLU A 410 17.11 -0.93 39.59
N ASP A 411 16.62 0.06 40.34
CA ASP A 411 17.44 1.15 40.90
C ASP A 411 18.41 0.69 42.00
N TRP A 412 18.20 -0.52 42.53
CA TRP A 412 19.10 -1.12 43.53
C TRP A 412 20.35 -1.74 42.92
N THR A 413 20.34 -2.03 41.62
CA THR A 413 21.44 -2.67 40.89
C THR A 413 21.93 -1.85 39.70
N THR A 414 21.17 -0.85 39.26
CA THR A 414 21.46 -0.04 38.06
C THR A 414 21.75 1.40 38.42
N VAL A 415 22.81 1.95 37.84
CA VAL A 415 23.21 3.34 38.04
C VAL A 415 22.45 4.29 37.10
N ASN A 416 21.48 5.01 37.66
CA ASN A 416 20.62 6.00 37.00
C ASN A 416 20.28 7.18 37.95
N ASP A 417 19.44 8.12 37.51
CA ASP A 417 19.08 9.33 38.29
C ASP A 417 18.38 9.01 39.62
N THR A 418 17.54 7.98 39.67
CA THR A 418 16.82 7.59 40.90
C THR A 418 17.76 6.86 41.86
N SER A 419 18.52 5.89 41.39
CA SER A 419 19.47 5.11 42.19
C SER A 419 20.47 6.01 42.93
N ARG A 420 20.93 7.09 42.30
CA ARG A 420 21.84 8.09 42.90
C ARG A 420 21.22 8.86 44.07
N ARG A 421 19.89 8.86 44.20
CA ARG A 421 19.18 9.50 45.32
C ARG A 421 19.02 8.55 46.51
N ILE A 422 19.08 7.23 46.30
CA ILE A 422 18.89 6.22 47.35
C ILE A 422 19.87 6.42 48.52
N PRO A 423 21.19 6.62 48.31
CA PRO A 423 22.12 6.86 49.42
C PRO A 423 21.80 8.12 50.22
N GLY A 424 21.49 9.22 49.52
CA GLY A 424 21.09 10.47 50.16
C GLY A 424 19.82 10.32 50.98
N TYR A 425 18.86 9.54 50.48
CA TYR A 425 17.62 9.24 51.20
C TYR A 425 17.89 8.42 52.47
N TYR A 426 18.71 7.38 52.40
CA TYR A 426 19.10 6.57 53.55
C TYR A 426 19.82 7.38 54.63
N LEU A 427 20.71 8.31 54.25
CA LEU A 427 21.37 9.22 55.20
C LEU A 427 20.36 10.10 55.96
N ILE A 428 19.30 10.56 55.28
CA ILE A 428 18.24 11.35 55.92
C ILE A 428 17.43 10.47 56.89
N LEU A 429 17.06 9.25 56.47
CA LEU A 429 16.35 8.31 57.33
C LEU A 429 17.16 7.95 58.58
N GLN A 430 18.47 7.71 58.42
CA GLN A 430 19.37 7.41 59.54
C GLN A 430 19.48 8.58 60.54
N ASP A 431 19.53 9.84 60.08
CA ASP A 431 19.51 10.98 61.00
C ASP A 431 18.16 11.12 61.74
N LEU A 432 17.06 10.72 61.11
CA LEU A 432 15.75 10.61 61.77
C LEU A 432 15.69 9.45 62.78
N GLY A 433 16.61 8.47 62.70
CA GLY A 433 16.73 7.33 63.60
C GLY A 433 16.37 5.98 62.99
N TYR A 434 16.27 5.88 61.67
CA TYR A 434 16.11 4.60 60.96
C TYR A 434 17.43 3.82 61.01
N GLU A 435 17.36 2.54 61.35
CA GLU A 435 18.50 1.63 61.29
C GLU A 435 18.28 0.65 60.13
N PRO A 436 19.02 0.80 59.00
CA PRO A 436 18.96 -0.14 57.91
C PRO A 436 19.33 -1.54 58.38
N SER A 437 18.66 -2.53 57.83
CA SER A 437 19.05 -3.93 58.02
C SER A 437 20.39 -4.25 57.35
N ASP A 438 20.98 -5.39 57.72
CA ASP A 438 22.22 -5.89 57.11
C ASP A 438 22.10 -5.99 55.57
N ASP A 439 20.96 -6.49 55.09
CA ASP A 439 20.65 -6.65 53.65
C ASP A 439 20.50 -5.30 52.92
N GLU A 440 19.85 -4.32 53.53
CA GLU A 440 19.77 -2.96 52.97
C GLU A 440 21.14 -2.27 52.96
N THR A 441 21.96 -2.53 53.98
CA THR A 441 23.32 -1.98 54.08
C THR A 441 24.21 -2.56 52.99
N GLU A 442 24.14 -3.88 52.76
CA GLU A 442 24.90 -4.55 51.70
C GLU A 442 24.55 -4.02 50.31
N HIS A 443 23.26 -3.93 49.97
CA HIS A 443 22.82 -3.37 48.69
C HIS A 443 23.17 -1.90 48.55
N LEU A 444 23.08 -1.12 49.64
CA LEU A 444 23.47 0.29 49.62
C LEU A 444 24.96 0.46 49.36
N ASP A 445 25.82 -0.35 50.01
CA ASP A 445 27.27 -0.31 49.82
C ASP A 445 27.65 -0.70 48.39
N GLN A 446 27.00 -1.73 47.83
CA GLN A 446 27.18 -2.14 46.43
C GLN A 446 26.76 -1.03 45.46
N LEU A 447 25.60 -0.40 45.69
CA LEU A 447 25.11 0.68 44.85
C LEU A 447 26.03 1.91 44.91
N VAL A 448 26.51 2.28 46.10
CA VAL A 448 27.47 3.38 46.28
C VAL A 448 28.78 3.09 45.55
N ALA A 449 29.27 1.85 45.60
CA ALA A 449 30.46 1.45 44.85
C ALA A 449 30.23 1.56 43.33
N ALA A 450 29.10 1.08 42.82
CA ALA A 450 28.74 1.16 41.40
C ALA A 450 28.59 2.62 40.91
N ILE A 451 27.95 3.48 41.69
CA ILE A 451 27.85 4.92 41.39
C ILE A 451 29.25 5.54 41.37
N THR A 452 30.11 5.21 42.34
CA THR A 452 31.47 5.74 42.42
C THR A 452 32.30 5.33 41.21
N GLU A 453 32.16 4.08 40.74
CA GLU A 453 32.82 3.58 39.53
C GLU A 453 32.31 4.30 38.27
N ALA A 454 30.99 4.46 38.13
CA ALA A 454 30.38 5.15 36.99
C ALA A 454 30.72 6.65 36.91
N ASP A 455 30.96 7.29 38.07
CA ASP A 455 31.33 8.70 38.17
C ASP A 455 32.86 8.92 38.09
N GLN A 456 33.67 7.87 37.92
CA GLN A 456 35.09 8.05 37.60
C GLN A 456 35.22 8.70 36.22
N PRO A 457 36.01 9.78 36.07
CA PRO A 457 36.33 10.27 34.75
C PRO A 457 37.01 9.12 34.00
N GLU A 458 36.61 8.87 32.74
CA GLU A 458 37.42 8.03 31.85
C GLU A 458 38.84 8.61 31.93
N GLU A 459 39.81 7.80 32.41
CA GLU A 459 41.21 8.16 32.24
C GLU A 459 41.38 8.31 30.74
N ASP A 460 41.51 9.56 30.28
CA ASP A 460 41.95 9.88 28.93
C ASP A 460 43.14 8.94 28.68
N GLU A 461 42.97 7.96 27.79
CA GLU A 461 44.12 7.31 27.16
C GLU A 461 44.87 8.46 26.49
N GLU A 462 45.87 8.99 27.20
CA GLU A 462 46.90 9.85 26.67
C GLU A 462 47.45 9.10 25.46
N GLU A 463 47.02 9.53 24.26
CA GLU A 463 47.72 9.30 23.00
C GLU A 463 49.12 9.95 23.13
N ASP A 464 50.02 9.27 23.82
CA ASP A 464 51.45 9.51 23.80
C ASP A 464 52.12 8.50 22.85
N GLU A 465 52.63 9.06 21.75
CA GLU A 465 53.62 8.58 20.74
C GLU A 465 53.18 7.75 19.52
#